data_AF-A0A9P4LFL9-F1
#
_entry.id   AF-A0A9P4LFL9-F1
#
_cell.length_a   1.000
_cell.length_b   1.000
_cell.length_c   1.000
_cell.angle_alpha   90.00
_cell.angle_beta   90.00
_cell.angle_gamma   90.00
#
_symmetry.space_group_name_H-M   'P 1'
#
loop_
_entity.id
_entity.type
_entity.pdbx_description
1 polymer ?
#
loop_
_entity_poly.entity_id
_entity_poly.type
_entity_poly.pdbx_seq_one_letter_code
_entity_poly.pdbx_strand_id
1 'polypeptide(L)'
;MQDSQPSTANIAVACAIIAGVTGYMLGQAKSLGLFGGSPIYQSPQRKDKKADGSEDEESSDEEDEDDDTAPAEFPGHPEECKLVLVVRTDLGMTKGKIGAQCGHATLACYKHFLRHAPNSTILRRWEQMGQAKVALQIKSEEELETLQAQALSLGLVAHIIHDAGRTQIASGSATVLGIGPAPRGVIDQVTGHLKLL
;
A
#
# COMPACT_ATOMS: atom_id res chain seq x y z
N MET A 1 47.28 -13.94 -47.02
CA MET A 1 46.49 -14.12 -45.78
C MET A 1 45.05 -13.90 -46.17
N GLN A 2 44.23 -14.95 -46.11
CA GLN A 2 42.88 -14.94 -46.68
C GLN A 2 41.87 -14.76 -45.56
N ASP A 3 41.32 -13.56 -45.42
CA ASP A 3 40.29 -13.26 -44.43
C ASP A 3 39.02 -14.07 -44.75
N SER A 4 38.68 -15.00 -43.86
CA SER A 4 37.45 -15.76 -43.95
C SER A 4 36.29 -14.87 -43.54
N GLN A 5 35.37 -14.60 -44.46
CA GLN A 5 34.19 -13.79 -44.16
C GLN A 5 33.33 -14.47 -43.08
N PRO A 6 32.82 -13.69 -42.10
CA PRO A 6 31.98 -14.24 -41.05
C PRO A 6 30.69 -14.82 -41.62
N SER A 7 30.31 -16.00 -41.14
CA SER A 7 29.04 -16.65 -41.50
C SER A 7 27.86 -15.74 -41.14
N THR A 8 26.82 -15.76 -41.97
CA THR A 8 25.57 -15.02 -41.75
C THR A 8 24.96 -15.30 -40.37
N ALA A 9 25.14 -16.50 -39.84
CA ALA A 9 24.70 -16.85 -38.49
C ALA A 9 25.46 -16.07 -37.40
N ASN A 10 26.78 -15.90 -37.56
CA ASN A 10 27.60 -15.14 -36.61
C ASN A 10 27.26 -13.65 -36.65
N ILE A 11 26.96 -13.12 -37.85
CA ILE A 11 26.51 -11.74 -38.02
C ILE A 11 25.15 -11.54 -37.34
N ALA A 12 24.20 -12.47 -37.53
CA ALA A 12 22.88 -12.38 -36.92
C ALA A 12 22.92 -12.43 -35.39
N VAL A 13 23.73 -13.32 -34.81
CA VAL A 13 23.92 -13.41 -33.35
C VAL A 13 24.57 -12.15 -32.80
N ALA A 14 25.61 -11.62 -33.46
CA ALA A 14 26.25 -10.39 -33.04
C ALA A 14 25.27 -9.21 -33.06
N CYS A 15 24.46 -9.07 -34.11
CA CYS A 15 23.43 -8.04 -34.19
C CYS A 15 22.37 -8.18 -33.08
N ALA A 16 21.94 -9.39 -32.75
CA ALA A 16 20.96 -9.63 -31.69
C ALA A 16 21.49 -9.25 -30.31
N ILE A 17 22.77 -9.57 -30.02
CA ILE A 17 23.41 -9.19 -28.75
C ILE A 17 23.54 -7.67 -28.65
N ILE A 18 24.00 -7.00 -29.71
CA ILE A 18 24.14 -5.53 -29.73
C ILE A 18 22.79 -4.86 -29.55
N ALA A 19 21.75 -5.33 -30.25
CA ALA A 19 20.39 -4.79 -30.12
C ALA A 19 19.80 -5.02 -28.72
N GLY A 20 20.00 -6.21 -28.14
CA GLY A 20 19.54 -6.54 -26.80
C GLY A 20 20.21 -5.71 -25.71
N VAL A 21 21.54 -5.57 -25.75
CA VAL A 21 22.30 -4.77 -24.78
C VAL A 21 21.96 -3.28 -24.91
N THR A 22 21.90 -2.76 -26.15
CA THR A 22 21.56 -1.35 -26.38
C THR A 22 20.12 -1.05 -25.96
N GLY A 23 19.18 -1.94 -26.26
CA GLY A 23 17.78 -1.81 -25.86
C GLY A 23 17.59 -1.86 -24.34
N TYR A 24 18.30 -2.76 -23.65
CA TYR A 24 18.28 -2.86 -22.19
C TYR A 24 18.85 -1.61 -21.51
N MET A 25 19.96 -1.07 -22.04
CA MET A 25 20.57 0.18 -21.53
C MET A 25 19.67 1.40 -21.77
N LEU A 26 19.04 1.54 -22.95
CA LEU A 26 18.06 2.60 -23.20
C LEU A 26 16.81 2.47 -22.32
N GLY A 27 16.35 1.24 -22.09
CA GLY A 27 15.22 0.96 -21.21
C GLY A 27 15.50 1.36 -19.76
N GLN A 28 16.66 0.98 -19.23
CA GLN A 28 17.09 1.39 -17.89
C GLN A 28 17.30 2.91 -17.80
N ALA A 29 17.88 3.55 -18.82
CA ALA A 29 18.07 5.00 -18.83
C ALA A 29 16.75 5.79 -18.89
N LYS A 30 15.71 5.25 -19.55
CA LYS A 30 14.35 5.80 -19.49
C LYS A 30 13.69 5.58 -18.12
N SER A 31 13.94 4.44 -17.46
CA SER A 31 13.45 4.19 -16.09
C SER A 31 14.14 5.05 -15.02
N LEU A 32 15.36 5.52 -15.29
CA LEU A 32 16.16 6.38 -14.43
C LEU A 32 16.04 7.89 -14.76
N GLY A 33 15.14 8.27 -15.68
CA GLY A 33 14.82 9.69 -15.94
C GLY A 33 15.91 10.54 -16.62
N LEU A 34 16.93 9.93 -17.24
CA LEU A 34 18.13 10.63 -17.73
C LEU A 34 18.01 11.32 -19.11
N PHE A 35 16.91 11.11 -19.84
CA PHE A 35 16.70 11.73 -21.16
C PHE A 35 15.41 12.58 -21.15
N GLY A 36 15.55 13.83 -20.72
CA GLY A 36 14.53 14.87 -20.89
C GLY A 36 14.38 15.26 -22.37
N GLY A 37 13.13 15.35 -22.83
CA GLY A 37 12.78 15.95 -24.12
C GLY A 37 11.53 15.36 -24.76
N SER A 38 10.41 16.07 -24.65
CA SER A 38 9.17 15.79 -25.40
C SER A 38 9.28 16.28 -26.86
N PRO A 39 8.63 15.67 -27.86
CA PRO A 39 8.35 16.35 -29.11
C PRO A 39 7.05 17.16 -28.98
N ILE A 40 7.18 18.43 -29.28
CA ILE A 40 6.15 19.46 -29.36
C ILE A 40 5.25 19.19 -30.58
N TYR A 41 3.92 19.10 -30.39
CA TYR A 41 2.93 19.34 -31.44
C TYR A 41 2.23 20.68 -31.15
N GLN A 42 2.50 21.68 -31.99
CA GLN A 42 1.86 23.00 -31.92
C GLN A 42 0.58 23.04 -32.75
N SER A 43 -0.47 23.62 -32.19
CA SER A 43 -1.51 24.35 -32.92
C SER A 43 -1.63 25.76 -32.32
N PRO A 44 -1.93 26.82 -33.10
CA PRO A 44 -1.63 28.19 -32.66
C PRO A 44 -2.83 29.01 -32.14
N GLN A 45 -2.52 29.89 -31.18
CA GLN A 45 -3.24 31.11 -30.71
C GLN A 45 -4.45 30.86 -29.77
N ARG A 46 -4.61 31.48 -28.59
CA ARG A 46 -4.27 32.84 -28.12
C ARG A 46 -4.23 32.85 -26.56
N LYS A 47 -3.29 33.60 -25.97
CA LYS A 47 -2.92 33.64 -24.54
C LYS A 47 -3.98 34.31 -23.63
N ASP A 48 -4.22 33.73 -22.45
CA ASP A 48 -4.04 34.43 -21.17
C ASP A 48 -3.77 33.49 -19.97
N LYS A 49 -2.62 33.78 -19.34
CA LYS A 49 -2.08 33.56 -17.98
C LYS A 49 -2.40 32.33 -17.09
N LYS A 50 -1.27 31.66 -16.78
CA LYS A 50 -0.75 31.08 -15.51
C LYS A 50 -1.50 29.89 -14.88
N ALA A 51 -0.97 28.70 -15.20
CA ALA A 51 -0.93 27.55 -14.30
C ALA A 51 0.46 27.48 -13.66
N ASP A 52 0.50 27.30 -12.35
CA ASP A 52 1.68 26.82 -11.62
C ASP A 52 1.41 25.34 -11.31
N GLY A 53 2.25 24.47 -11.84
CA GLY A 53 2.09 23.02 -11.74
C GLY A 53 2.76 22.54 -10.47
N SER A 54 1.97 21.91 -9.61
CA SER A 54 2.41 21.26 -8.37
C SER A 54 3.45 20.19 -8.66
N GLU A 55 4.60 20.34 -8.01
CA GLU A 55 5.67 19.35 -7.93
C GLU A 55 5.23 18.23 -6.98
N ASP A 56 5.38 16.99 -7.46
CA ASP A 56 5.17 15.77 -6.70
C ASP A 56 6.29 15.57 -5.68
N GLU A 57 6.01 15.82 -4.41
CA GLU A 57 6.78 15.31 -3.28
C GLU A 57 5.83 14.66 -2.26
N GLU A 58 5.70 13.34 -2.31
CA GLU A 58 5.09 12.55 -1.23
C GLU A 58 6.20 11.92 -0.39
N SER A 59 6.54 12.61 0.70
CA SER A 59 7.16 12.06 1.89
C SER A 59 6.77 12.94 3.08
N SER A 60 5.53 12.82 3.51
CA SER A 60 5.15 13.25 4.85
C SER A 60 5.20 12.03 5.74
N ASP A 61 6.33 11.86 6.42
CA ASP A 61 6.38 11.16 7.69
C ASP A 61 5.46 11.95 8.64
N GLU A 62 4.17 11.67 8.58
CA GLU A 62 3.29 11.93 9.71
C GLU A 62 3.79 10.96 10.78
N GLU A 63 4.49 11.51 11.76
CA GLU A 63 4.77 10.83 13.02
C GLU A 63 3.40 10.55 13.66
N ASP A 64 2.78 9.44 13.23
CA ASP A 64 1.69 8.81 13.94
C ASP A 64 2.13 8.75 15.40
N GLU A 65 1.26 9.11 16.34
CA GLU A 65 1.43 8.76 17.75
C GLU A 65 1.41 7.23 17.83
N ASP A 66 2.52 6.61 17.43
CA ASP A 66 2.72 5.18 17.37
C ASP A 66 2.52 4.69 18.80
N ASP A 67 1.46 3.90 19.00
CA ASP A 67 1.31 3.11 20.21
C ASP A 67 2.56 2.21 20.32
N ASP A 68 3.57 2.63 21.08
CA ASP A 68 4.84 1.94 21.29
C ASP A 68 4.68 0.53 21.93
N THR A 69 3.44 0.10 22.16
CA THR A 69 3.09 -1.17 22.76
C THR A 69 3.37 -2.34 21.80
N ALA A 70 4.14 -3.30 22.29
CA ALA A 70 4.38 -4.54 21.58
C ALA A 70 3.08 -5.36 21.43
N PRO A 71 2.77 -5.90 20.23
CA PRO A 71 1.62 -6.76 20.01
C PRO A 71 1.63 -8.01 20.89
N ALA A 72 0.45 -8.48 21.31
CA ALA A 72 0.35 -9.73 22.06
C ALA A 72 0.54 -10.97 21.16
N GLU A 73 1.05 -12.06 21.74
CA GLU A 73 1.33 -13.33 21.03
C GLU A 73 0.21 -14.39 21.15
N PHE A 74 -0.83 -14.14 21.95
CA PHE A 74 -2.04 -14.98 22.09
C PHE A 74 -1.77 -16.50 22.24
N PRO A 75 -1.09 -16.95 23.31
CA PRO A 75 -0.90 -18.38 23.56
C PRO A 75 -2.26 -19.08 23.74
N GLY A 76 -2.41 -20.28 23.18
CA GLY A 76 -3.68 -21.02 23.21
C GLY A 76 -4.60 -20.78 22.01
N HIS A 77 -4.20 -19.89 21.09
CA HIS A 77 -4.90 -19.64 19.83
C HIS A 77 -4.07 -20.14 18.63
N PRO A 78 -4.11 -21.45 18.30
CA PRO A 78 -3.34 -22.02 17.18
C PRO A 78 -4.01 -21.80 15.81
N GLU A 79 -5.20 -21.21 15.78
CA GLU A 79 -5.98 -21.01 14.56
C GLU A 79 -5.32 -20.04 13.57
N GLU A 80 -5.95 -19.96 12.40
CA GLU A 80 -5.59 -19.05 11.33
C GLU A 80 -5.59 -17.59 11.78
N CYS A 81 -4.56 -16.85 11.36
CA CYS A 81 -4.50 -15.40 11.56
C CYS A 81 -5.14 -14.69 10.37
N LYS A 82 -5.77 -13.56 10.65
CA LYS A 82 -6.30 -12.64 9.63
C LYS A 82 -5.99 -11.20 10.01
N LEU A 83 -6.09 -10.30 9.04
CA LEU A 83 -6.16 -8.86 9.24
C LEU A 83 -7.55 -8.39 8.81
N VAL A 84 -8.17 -7.52 9.60
CA VAL A 84 -9.48 -6.95 9.28
C VAL A 84 -9.33 -5.49 8.89
N LEU A 85 -10.07 -5.07 7.87
CA LEU A 85 -10.13 -3.71 7.35
C LEU A 85 -11.55 -3.21 7.54
N VAL A 86 -11.79 -2.39 8.54
CA VAL A 86 -13.10 -1.82 8.85
C VAL A 86 -13.22 -0.48 8.14
N VAL A 87 -14.13 -0.39 7.16
CA VAL A 87 -14.28 0.76 6.27
C VAL A 87 -15.51 1.57 6.63
N ARG A 88 -15.34 2.89 6.74
CA ARG A 88 -16.46 3.82 6.86
C ARG A 88 -17.19 4.02 5.55
N THR A 89 -18.41 3.49 5.47
CA THR A 89 -19.23 3.56 4.26
C THR A 89 -20.08 4.83 4.17
N ASP A 90 -20.26 5.53 5.28
CA ASP A 90 -20.95 6.82 5.36
C ASP A 90 -20.23 7.94 4.59
N LEU A 91 -18.92 7.79 4.38
CA LEU A 91 -18.10 8.75 3.65
C LEU A 91 -18.30 8.74 2.12
N GLY A 92 -19.04 7.78 1.56
CA GLY A 92 -19.30 7.71 0.12
C GLY A 92 -18.03 7.49 -0.73
N MET A 93 -16.99 6.86 -0.17
CA MET A 93 -15.73 6.62 -0.88
C MET A 93 -15.93 5.81 -2.16
N THR A 94 -15.21 6.17 -3.22
CA THR A 94 -15.16 5.35 -4.45
C THR A 94 -14.41 4.05 -4.19
N LYS A 95 -14.68 3.02 -5.01
CA LYS A 95 -14.01 1.70 -4.89
C LYS A 95 -12.48 1.80 -4.93
N GLY A 96 -11.95 2.66 -5.80
CA GLY A 96 -10.50 2.90 -5.90
C GLY A 96 -9.93 3.51 -4.62
N LYS A 97 -10.63 4.49 -4.04
CA LYS A 97 -10.22 5.13 -2.78
C LYS A 97 -10.27 4.15 -1.60
N ILE A 98 -11.33 3.35 -1.51
CA ILE A 98 -11.43 2.28 -0.50
C ILE A 98 -10.22 1.35 -0.59
N GLY A 99 -9.87 0.90 -1.80
CA GLY A 99 -8.72 0.03 -2.03
C GLY A 99 -7.39 0.66 -1.58
N ALA A 100 -7.17 1.93 -1.90
CA ALA A 100 -5.98 2.67 -1.47
C ALA A 100 -5.89 2.77 0.06
N GLN A 101 -6.97 3.20 0.74
CA GLN A 101 -6.98 3.34 2.20
C GLN A 101 -6.86 1.99 2.92
N CYS A 102 -7.44 0.92 2.37
CA CYS A 102 -7.21 -0.45 2.86
C CYS A 102 -5.74 -0.88 2.74
N GLY A 103 -5.06 -0.46 1.66
CA GLY A 103 -3.62 -0.67 1.48
C GLY A 103 -2.80 0.05 2.55
N HIS A 104 -3.12 1.32 2.84
CA HIS A 104 -2.49 2.08 3.91
C HIS A 104 -2.68 1.42 5.28
N ALA A 105 -3.92 1.03 5.61
CA ALA A 105 -4.24 0.38 6.89
C ALA A 105 -3.47 -0.94 7.08
N THR A 106 -3.37 -1.73 6.00
CA THR A 106 -2.58 -2.97 6.00
C THR A 106 -1.11 -2.67 6.27
N LEU A 107 -0.54 -1.67 5.58
CA LEU A 107 0.88 -1.33 5.70
C LEU A 107 1.22 -0.78 7.08
N ALA A 108 0.34 0.06 7.67
CA ALA A 108 0.49 0.58 9.02
C ALA A 108 0.56 -0.57 10.04
N CYS A 109 -0.41 -1.47 10.02
CA CYS A 109 -0.43 -2.65 10.89
C CYS A 109 0.82 -3.53 10.71
N TYR A 110 1.25 -3.75 9.46
CA TYR A 110 2.44 -4.55 9.18
C TYR A 110 3.72 -3.88 9.70
N LYS A 111 3.90 -2.58 9.46
CA LYS A 111 5.03 -1.80 9.98
C LYS A 111 5.07 -1.79 11.50
N HIS A 112 3.91 -1.74 12.17
CA HIS A 112 3.82 -1.86 13.63
C HIS A 112 4.48 -3.14 14.13
N PHE A 113 4.15 -4.29 13.54
CA PHE A 113 4.80 -5.55 13.89
C PHE A 113 6.29 -5.55 13.60
N LEU A 114 6.73 -5.01 12.45
CA LEU A 114 8.15 -4.97 12.13
C LEU A 114 8.96 -4.12 13.12
N ARG A 115 8.39 -3.03 13.62
CA ARG A 115 9.03 -2.14 14.60
C ARG A 115 9.04 -2.75 16.00
N HIS A 116 7.90 -3.25 16.47
CA HIS A 116 7.69 -3.58 17.88
C HIS A 116 7.78 -5.08 18.21
N ALA A 117 7.59 -5.96 17.22
CA ALA A 117 7.68 -7.41 17.38
C ALA A 117 8.18 -8.13 16.10
N PRO A 118 9.41 -7.85 15.64
CA PRO A 118 9.94 -8.39 14.38
C PRO A 118 10.03 -9.93 14.34
N ASN A 119 10.06 -10.58 15.51
CA ASN A 119 10.08 -12.04 15.64
C ASN A 119 8.70 -12.64 15.95
N SER A 120 7.62 -11.87 15.80
CA SER A 120 6.28 -12.29 16.17
C SER A 120 5.87 -13.58 15.47
N THR A 121 5.37 -14.54 16.26
CA THR A 121 4.86 -15.79 15.69
C THR A 121 3.53 -15.57 14.98
N ILE A 122 2.77 -14.57 15.40
CA ILE A 122 1.52 -14.14 14.79
C ILE A 122 1.76 -13.57 13.40
N LEU A 123 2.70 -12.63 13.25
CA LEU A 123 3.03 -12.05 11.95
C LEU A 123 3.47 -13.14 10.97
N ARG A 124 4.45 -13.97 11.38
CA ARG A 124 4.97 -15.05 10.54
C ARG A 124 3.88 -16.05 10.15
N ARG A 125 2.97 -16.39 11.06
CA ARG A 125 1.85 -17.29 10.76
C ARG A 125 0.93 -16.68 9.71
N TRP A 126 0.55 -15.41 9.86
CA TRP A 126 -0.28 -14.71 8.87
C TRP A 126 0.39 -14.67 7.49
N GLU A 127 1.69 -14.39 7.42
CA GLU A 127 2.47 -14.42 6.18
C GLU A 127 2.46 -15.80 5.51
N GLN A 128 2.70 -16.86 6.29
CA GLN A 128 2.72 -18.23 5.78
C GLN A 128 1.34 -18.75 5.37
N MET A 129 0.27 -18.21 5.95
CA MET A 129 -1.12 -18.60 5.67
C MET A 129 -1.79 -17.72 4.60
N GLY A 130 -1.02 -17.05 3.75
CA GLY A 130 -1.53 -16.30 2.61
C GLY A 130 -2.06 -14.90 2.94
N GLN A 131 -1.75 -14.37 4.12
CA GLN A 131 -1.97 -12.97 4.50
C GLN A 131 -3.44 -12.54 4.36
N ALA A 132 -4.36 -13.38 4.85
CA ALA A 132 -5.79 -13.18 4.73
C ALA A 132 -6.23 -11.79 5.24
N LYS A 133 -7.02 -11.09 4.43
CA LYS A 133 -7.60 -9.78 4.73
C LYS A 133 -9.11 -9.84 4.55
N VAL A 134 -9.87 -9.33 5.51
CA VAL A 134 -11.33 -9.29 5.47
C VAL A 134 -11.80 -7.84 5.56
N ALA A 135 -12.51 -7.38 4.54
CA ALA A 135 -13.09 -6.04 4.52
C ALA A 135 -14.49 -6.05 5.14
N LEU A 136 -14.69 -5.21 6.16
CA LEU A 136 -15.93 -5.02 6.89
C LEU A 136 -16.40 -3.57 6.76
N GLN A 137 -17.67 -3.32 7.06
CA GLN A 137 -18.25 -1.98 6.98
C GLN A 137 -18.84 -1.51 8.31
N ILE A 138 -18.70 -0.20 8.53
CA ILE A 138 -19.37 0.57 9.58
C ILE A 138 -19.92 1.88 8.99
N LYS A 139 -20.63 2.66 9.81
CA LYS A 139 -21.32 3.89 9.37
C LYS A 139 -21.01 5.15 10.17
N SER A 140 -20.09 5.10 11.13
CA SER A 140 -19.68 6.30 11.88
C SER A 140 -18.22 6.25 12.31
N GLU A 141 -17.68 7.43 12.60
CA GLU A 141 -16.35 7.62 13.19
C GLU A 141 -16.27 7.11 14.62
N GLU A 142 -17.29 7.40 15.43
CA GLU A 142 -17.39 6.95 16.81
C GLU A 142 -17.35 5.41 16.92
N GLU A 143 -17.99 4.69 15.99
CA GLU A 143 -17.94 3.23 15.94
C GLU A 143 -16.52 2.75 15.57
N LEU A 144 -15.83 3.46 14.67
CA LEU A 144 -14.44 3.18 14.29
C LEU A 144 -13.50 3.30 15.50
N GLU A 145 -13.58 4.42 16.23
CA GLU A 145 -12.77 4.70 17.43
C GLU A 145 -13.06 3.71 18.56
N THR A 146 -14.34 3.36 18.75
CA THR A 146 -14.76 2.36 19.74
C THR A 146 -14.14 1.00 19.45
N LEU A 147 -14.16 0.56 18.19
CA LEU A 147 -13.56 -0.71 17.77
C LEU A 147 -12.03 -0.69 17.94
N GLN A 148 -11.37 0.44 17.66
CA GLN A 148 -9.94 0.60 17.90
C GLN A 148 -9.61 0.45 19.38
N ALA A 149 -10.30 1.18 20.26
CA ALA A 149 -10.08 1.10 21.70
C ALA A 149 -10.30 -0.32 22.25
N GLN A 150 -11.36 -1.01 21.79
CA GLN A 150 -11.61 -2.41 22.13
C GLN A 150 -10.47 -3.32 21.67
N ALA A 151 -9.99 -3.17 20.43
CA ALA A 151 -8.89 -3.97 19.90
C ALA A 151 -7.60 -3.77 20.70
N LEU A 152 -7.22 -2.51 20.96
CA LEU A 152 -6.03 -2.18 21.77
C LEU A 152 -6.14 -2.77 23.18
N SER A 153 -7.33 -2.74 23.80
CA SER A 153 -7.54 -3.31 25.14
C SER A 153 -7.32 -4.84 25.21
N LEU A 154 -7.42 -5.53 24.06
CA LEU A 154 -7.13 -6.96 23.92
C LEU A 154 -5.68 -7.24 23.51
N GLY A 155 -4.84 -6.21 23.36
CA GLY A 155 -3.46 -6.32 22.87
C GLY A 155 -3.35 -6.57 21.36
N LEU A 156 -4.39 -6.26 20.60
CA LEU A 156 -4.37 -6.29 19.13
C LEU A 156 -3.75 -5.00 18.59
N VAL A 157 -3.01 -5.11 17.48
CA VAL A 157 -2.62 -3.96 16.68
C VAL A 157 -3.86 -3.36 16.03
N ALA A 158 -4.05 -2.04 16.15
CA ALA A 158 -5.21 -1.33 15.61
C ALA A 158 -4.86 0.09 15.14
N HIS A 159 -4.88 0.33 13.82
CA HIS A 159 -4.45 1.59 13.19
C HIS A 159 -5.56 2.23 12.37
N ILE A 160 -5.90 3.48 12.69
CA ILE A 160 -6.86 4.29 11.93
C ILE A 160 -6.12 5.10 10.87
N ILE A 161 -6.59 5.02 9.63
CA ILE A 161 -6.08 5.81 8.50
C ILE A 161 -6.94 7.05 8.29
N HIS A 162 -6.29 8.20 8.27
CA HIS A 162 -6.91 9.49 7.99
C HIS A 162 -6.70 9.89 6.53
N ASP A 163 -7.72 10.51 5.91
CA ASP A 163 -7.57 11.05 4.57
C ASP A 163 -6.80 12.37 4.61
N ALA A 164 -5.69 12.45 3.88
CA ALA A 164 -4.86 13.67 3.78
C ALA A 164 -5.53 14.84 3.01
N GLY A 165 -6.85 14.81 2.81
CA GLY A 165 -7.62 15.94 2.26
C GLY A 165 -7.47 16.20 0.77
N ARG A 166 -6.92 15.24 -0.01
CA ARG A 166 -6.76 15.37 -1.47
C ARG A 166 -8.02 14.98 -2.27
N THR A 167 -9.17 14.81 -1.60
CA THR A 167 -10.42 14.31 -2.21
C THR A 167 -11.67 15.03 -1.70
N GLN A 168 -12.86 14.59 -2.12
CA GLN A 168 -14.18 15.15 -1.77
C GLN A 168 -14.61 14.93 -0.30
N ILE A 169 -13.81 14.21 0.50
CA ILE A 169 -14.04 13.97 1.93
C ILE A 169 -13.31 15.05 2.73
N ALA A 170 -13.87 15.46 3.86
CA ALA A 170 -13.22 16.45 4.71
C ALA A 170 -11.80 15.98 5.09
N SER A 171 -10.82 16.88 4.93
CA SER A 171 -9.43 16.61 5.31
C SER A 171 -9.36 16.14 6.76
N GLY A 172 -8.55 15.10 7.01
CA GLY A 172 -8.39 14.52 8.35
C GLY A 172 -9.51 13.57 8.76
N SER A 173 -10.47 13.22 7.89
CA SER A 173 -11.50 12.23 8.24
C SER A 173 -10.87 10.85 8.45
N ALA A 174 -11.16 10.20 9.57
CA ALA A 174 -10.85 8.79 9.76
C ALA A 174 -11.61 7.94 8.73
N THR A 175 -10.92 7.08 7.98
CA THR A 175 -11.50 6.35 6.83
C THR A 175 -11.57 4.84 7.03
N VAL A 176 -10.45 4.22 7.41
CA VAL A 176 -10.31 2.77 7.53
C VAL A 176 -9.54 2.44 8.79
N LEU A 177 -10.03 1.48 9.56
CA LEU A 177 -9.32 0.89 10.69
C LEU A 177 -8.76 -0.48 10.28
N GLY A 178 -7.45 -0.65 10.37
CA GLY A 178 -6.78 -1.96 10.28
C GLY A 178 -6.71 -2.59 11.67
N ILE A 179 -7.08 -3.86 11.80
CA ILE A 179 -6.95 -4.64 13.04
C ILE A 179 -6.20 -5.95 12.76
N GLY A 180 -5.14 -6.20 13.53
CA GLY A 180 -4.28 -7.38 13.43
C GLY A 180 -3.01 -7.15 12.61
N PRO A 181 -2.39 -8.19 12.03
CA PRO A 181 -2.85 -9.58 12.04
C PRO A 181 -2.91 -10.20 13.43
N ALA A 182 -3.91 -11.05 13.67
CA ALA A 182 -4.07 -11.80 14.92
C ALA A 182 -4.93 -13.04 14.70
N PRO A 183 -4.97 -14.01 15.64
CA PRO A 183 -5.80 -15.19 15.52
C PRO A 183 -7.27 -14.83 15.31
N ARG A 184 -7.94 -15.55 14.42
CA ARG A 184 -9.32 -15.27 14.02
C ARG A 184 -10.26 -15.13 15.22
N GLY A 185 -10.15 -16.02 16.20
CA GLY A 185 -11.04 -16.04 17.37
C GLY A 185 -10.90 -14.80 18.24
N VAL A 186 -9.70 -14.20 18.31
CA VAL A 186 -9.46 -12.96 19.06
C VAL A 186 -10.03 -11.76 18.31
N ILE A 187 -9.79 -11.67 17.00
CA ILE A 187 -10.35 -10.58 16.17
C ILE A 187 -11.88 -10.60 16.18
N ASP A 188 -12.49 -11.79 16.11
CA ASP A 188 -13.95 -11.92 16.06
C ASP A 188 -14.66 -11.45 17.36
N GLN A 189 -13.94 -11.33 18.49
CA GLN A 189 -14.48 -10.70 19.71
C GLN A 189 -14.79 -9.22 19.51
N VAL A 190 -14.03 -8.54 18.63
CA VAL A 190 -14.21 -7.13 18.30
C VAL A 190 -15.12 -6.98 17.08
N THR A 191 -14.85 -7.73 16.00
CA THR A 191 -15.46 -7.44 14.70
C THR A 191 -16.48 -8.48 14.22
N GLY A 192 -16.76 -9.53 14.99
CA GLY A 192 -17.57 -10.67 14.55
C GLY A 192 -19.04 -10.32 14.22
N HIS A 193 -19.53 -9.18 14.72
CA HIS A 193 -20.88 -8.69 14.49
C HIS A 193 -20.99 -7.77 13.25
N LEU A 194 -19.87 -7.34 12.69
CA LEU A 194 -19.83 -6.43 11.56
C LEU A 194 -20.17 -7.14 10.25
N LYS A 195 -20.70 -6.39 9.29
CA LYS A 195 -21.04 -6.90 7.96
C LYS A 195 -19.84 -6.80 7.03
N LEU A 196 -19.76 -7.70 6.05
CA LEU A 196 -18.84 -7.57 4.93
C LEU A 196 -19.10 -6.26 4.16
N LEU A 197 -18.05 -5.62 3.67
CA LEU A 197 -18.08 -4.39 2.87
C LEU A 197 -18.73 -4.59 1.49
#